data_AF-A0AAN9B6B1-F1
#
_entry.id   AF-A0AAN9B6B1-F1
#
_cell.length_a   1.000
_cell.length_b   1.000
_cell.length_c   1.000
_cell.angle_alpha   90.00
_cell.angle_beta   90.00
_cell.angle_gamma   90.00
#
_symmetry.space_group_name_H-M   'P 1'
#
loop_
_entity.id
_entity.type
_entity.pdbx_description
1 polymer ?
#
loop_
_entity_poly.entity_id
_entity_poly.type
_entity_poly.pdbx_seq_one_letter_code
_entity_poly.pdbx_strand_id
1 'polypeptide(L)'
;MAALTHNIPLLLMVTIMLMMTPPVESFHFGAPNFVCGSMRPLHPGVGQVYRPDTFPFIIQLSPDRAMPGDIVTVTVSGKTSLDKLNGTLSTVRGADNKPVTGFLTTPGDHFKLLNCTSLGKTVIGSGITHTQRLDTSTTSFRWRVPHDAVIGSHYNVRLTIVQRADTFWVGINNTLTVGQPARTSKPLTTSTNAGSASSNTGNASRVPSGAGGTGSAAAKSSSRMEARPSSTAALELQHSSESNLIVFILCGLLVNYQLTPNR
;
A
#
# COMPACT_ATOMS: atom_id res chain seq x y z
N MET A 1 -64.01 -14.73 -2.35
CA MET A 1 -62.85 -14.03 -2.95
C MET A 1 -62.73 -12.61 -2.38
N ALA A 2 -62.43 -12.42 -1.09
CA ALA A 2 -62.46 -11.08 -0.47
C ALA A 2 -61.45 -10.85 0.67
N ALA A 3 -60.34 -11.61 0.70
CA ALA A 3 -59.37 -11.54 1.81
C ALA A 3 -58.04 -10.84 1.46
N LEU A 4 -57.85 -10.31 0.24
CA LEU A 4 -56.55 -9.76 -0.20
C LEU A 4 -56.39 -8.23 -0.12
N THR A 5 -57.44 -7.47 0.21
CA THR A 5 -57.39 -6.00 0.11
C THR A 5 -56.72 -5.29 1.29
N HIS A 6 -56.61 -5.95 2.45
CA HIS A 6 -56.07 -5.32 3.67
C HIS A 6 -54.53 -5.23 3.69
N ASN A 7 -53.83 -5.93 2.80
CA ASN A 7 -52.37 -5.96 2.76
C ASN A 7 -51.77 -4.89 1.82
N ILE A 8 -52.60 -4.25 0.99
CA ILE A 8 -52.18 -3.26 0.00
C ILE A 8 -51.53 -2.00 0.65
N PRO A 9 -52.13 -1.36 1.68
CA PRO A 9 -51.51 -0.16 2.27
C PRO A 9 -50.20 -0.47 3.01
N LEU A 10 -50.09 -1.67 3.60
CA LEU A 10 -48.86 -2.14 4.25
C LEU A 10 -47.76 -2.39 3.22
N LEU A 11 -48.09 -3.04 2.10
CA LEU A 11 -47.14 -3.28 1.00
C LEU A 11 -46.66 -1.96 0.39
N LEU A 12 -47.55 -1.00 0.18
CA LEU A 12 -47.22 0.34 -0.33
C LEU A 12 -46.25 1.07 0.61
N MET A 13 -46.52 1.08 1.92
CA MET A 13 -45.63 1.70 2.92
C MET A 13 -44.25 1.06 2.97
N VAL A 14 -44.16 -0.27 2.90
CA VAL A 14 -42.86 -0.98 2.85
C VAL A 14 -42.08 -0.62 1.58
N THR A 15 -42.78 -0.47 0.44
CA THR A 15 -42.14 -0.15 -0.84
C THR A 15 -41.60 1.29 -0.84
N ILE A 16 -42.36 2.23 -0.28
CA ILE A 16 -41.93 3.63 -0.12
C ILE A 16 -40.70 3.73 0.81
N MET A 17 -40.69 3.00 1.92
CA MET A 17 -39.53 2.93 2.83
C MET A 17 -38.28 2.36 2.14
N LEU A 18 -38.43 1.37 1.26
CA LEU A 18 -37.32 0.77 0.52
C LEU A 18 -36.73 1.69 -0.56
N MET A 19 -37.54 2.59 -1.12
CA MET A 19 -37.09 3.61 -2.09
C MET A 19 -36.39 4.80 -1.42
N MET A 20 -36.64 5.02 -0.13
CA MET A 20 -36.05 6.12 0.66
C MET A 20 -34.69 5.75 1.27
N THR A 21 -34.22 4.50 1.15
CA THR A 21 -32.86 4.15 1.58
C THR A 21 -31.87 4.69 0.55
N PRO A 22 -30.97 5.62 0.93
CA PRO A 22 -29.94 6.10 0.01
C PRO A 22 -29.08 4.92 -0.44
N PRO A 23 -28.65 4.88 -1.72
CA PRO A 23 -27.68 3.88 -2.15
C PRO A 23 -26.44 4.02 -1.27
N VAL A 24 -26.13 2.95 -0.54
CA VAL A 24 -24.89 2.89 0.25
C VAL A 24 -23.78 2.63 -0.75
N GLU A 25 -23.15 3.69 -1.25
CA GLU A 25 -21.94 3.56 -2.05
C GLU A 25 -20.81 3.09 -1.13
N SER A 26 -20.70 1.77 -1.00
CA SER A 26 -19.53 1.19 -0.40
C SER A 26 -18.41 1.22 -1.43
N PHE A 27 -17.55 2.23 -1.33
CA PHE A 27 -16.36 2.40 -2.18
C PHE A 27 -15.38 1.24 -1.96
N HIS A 28 -15.67 0.09 -2.55
CA HIS A 28 -14.88 -1.14 -2.43
C HIS A 28 -13.82 -1.28 -3.52
N PHE A 29 -13.85 -0.43 -4.54
CA PHE A 29 -13.08 -0.62 -5.78
C PHE A 29 -11.63 -0.12 -5.72
N GLY A 30 -11.06 0.03 -4.52
CA GLY A 30 -9.71 0.55 -4.34
C GLY A 30 -9.54 2.04 -4.61
N ALA A 31 -8.31 2.51 -4.44
CA ALA A 31 -7.93 3.91 -4.64
C ALA A 31 -8.06 4.37 -6.10
N PRO A 32 -8.43 5.64 -6.36
CA PRO A 32 -8.28 6.26 -7.68
C PRO A 32 -6.84 6.75 -7.93
N ASN A 33 -6.50 7.09 -9.18
CA ASN A 33 -5.14 7.50 -9.56
C ASN A 33 -4.62 8.75 -8.82
N PHE A 34 -5.49 9.72 -8.53
CA PHE A 34 -5.08 11.00 -7.96
C PHE A 34 -4.64 10.93 -6.49
N VAL A 35 -4.94 9.84 -5.76
CA VAL A 35 -4.50 9.69 -4.37
C VAL A 35 -3.05 9.19 -4.24
N CYS A 36 -2.38 8.85 -5.34
CA CYS A 36 -0.97 8.41 -5.28
C CYS A 36 -0.05 9.42 -4.58
N GLY A 37 -0.36 10.72 -4.68
CA GLY A 37 0.42 11.79 -4.05
C GLY A 37 0.26 11.80 -2.52
N SER A 38 -0.99 11.85 -2.05
CA SER A 38 -1.32 11.92 -0.62
C SER A 38 -1.21 10.58 0.09
N MET A 39 -1.30 9.47 -0.66
CA MET A 39 -1.48 8.11 -0.15
C MET A 39 -2.72 7.97 0.75
N ARG A 40 -3.64 8.94 0.74
CA ARG A 40 -4.77 8.99 1.68
C ARG A 40 -6.00 8.32 1.06
N PRO A 41 -6.65 7.38 1.76
CA PRO A 41 -7.93 6.83 1.32
C PRO A 41 -9.03 7.90 1.28
N LEU A 42 -9.99 7.74 0.35
CA LEU A 42 -11.13 8.64 0.19
C LEU A 42 -12.36 8.09 0.92
N HIS A 43 -12.24 7.94 2.23
CA HIS A 43 -13.36 7.58 3.09
C HIS A 43 -13.25 8.35 4.42
N PRO A 44 -14.34 8.45 5.19
CA PRO A 44 -14.30 9.04 6.53
C PRO A 44 -13.26 8.36 7.41
N GLY A 45 -12.66 9.10 8.33
CA GLY A 45 -11.67 8.56 9.26
C GLY A 45 -10.47 9.45 9.48
N VAL A 46 -9.80 9.21 10.61
CA VAL A 46 -8.55 9.86 10.95
C VAL A 46 -7.42 8.88 10.71
N GLY A 47 -6.48 9.29 9.85
CA GLY A 47 -5.27 8.52 9.63
C GLY A 47 -4.49 8.40 10.93
N GLN A 48 -4.13 7.17 11.25
CA GLN A 48 -3.32 6.84 12.40
C GLN A 48 -1.86 7.20 12.11
N VAL A 49 -1.17 7.70 13.13
CA VAL A 49 0.27 7.95 13.04
C VAL A 49 0.99 6.60 13.07
N TYR A 50 1.83 6.35 12.07
CA TYR A 50 2.69 5.17 12.07
C TYR A 50 3.70 5.25 13.23
N ARG A 51 3.67 4.22 14.09
CA ARG A 51 4.59 4.04 15.21
C ARG A 51 5.02 2.57 15.22
N PRO A 52 6.31 2.24 14.96
CA PRO A 52 6.74 0.86 14.79
C PRO A 52 6.36 -0.11 15.92
N ASP A 53 6.36 0.39 17.16
CA ASP A 53 6.04 -0.33 18.38
C ASP A 53 4.55 -0.70 18.47
N THR A 54 3.64 0.20 18.06
CA THR A 54 2.18 -0.01 18.14
C THR A 54 1.54 -0.40 16.82
N PHE A 55 2.29 -0.41 15.71
CA PHE A 55 1.77 -0.72 14.40
C PHE A 55 1.36 -2.20 14.29
N PRO A 56 0.12 -2.56 13.91
CA PRO A 56 -0.39 -3.93 14.03
C PRO A 56 0.01 -4.86 12.87
N PHE A 57 0.77 -4.36 11.88
CA PHE A 57 1.17 -5.14 10.72
C PHE A 57 2.69 -5.26 10.60
N ILE A 58 3.13 -6.27 9.86
CA ILE A 58 4.50 -6.54 9.44
C ILE A 58 4.52 -6.33 7.92
N ILE A 59 5.53 -5.59 7.44
CA ILE A 59 5.76 -5.34 6.02
C ILE A 59 7.09 -5.97 5.65
N GLN A 60 7.05 -6.91 4.72
CA GLN A 60 8.24 -7.64 4.27
C GLN A 60 8.44 -7.46 2.78
N LEU A 61 9.70 -7.21 2.39
CA LEU A 61 10.16 -7.26 1.01
C LEU A 61 10.89 -8.59 0.80
N SER A 62 10.53 -9.32 -0.24
CA SER A 62 11.18 -10.59 -0.59
C SER A 62 11.53 -10.62 -2.08
N PRO A 63 12.82 -10.50 -2.45
CA PRO A 63 13.94 -10.21 -1.55
C PRO A 63 13.96 -8.75 -1.07
N ASP A 64 14.72 -8.45 0.00
CA ASP A 64 14.97 -7.09 0.51
C ASP A 64 16.13 -6.37 -0.21
N ARG A 65 16.86 -7.13 -1.04
CA ARG A 65 17.85 -6.65 -2.01
C ARG A 65 17.64 -7.36 -3.35
N ALA A 66 17.59 -6.61 -4.43
CA ALA A 66 17.21 -7.13 -5.73
C ALA A 66 18.05 -6.53 -6.86
N MET A 67 18.39 -7.32 -7.87
CA MET A 67 19.07 -6.86 -9.08
C MET A 67 18.08 -6.15 -10.02
N PRO A 68 18.57 -5.32 -10.97
CA PRO A 68 17.72 -4.78 -12.02
C PRO A 68 16.97 -5.90 -12.78
N GLY A 69 15.65 -5.74 -12.95
CA GLY A 69 14.78 -6.75 -13.57
C GLY A 69 14.23 -7.82 -12.63
N ASP A 70 14.76 -7.96 -11.41
CA ASP A 70 14.24 -8.91 -10.42
C ASP A 70 12.81 -8.53 -10.00
N ILE A 71 12.06 -9.52 -9.51
CA ILE A 71 10.73 -9.32 -8.96
C ILE A 71 10.80 -9.38 -7.44
N VAL A 72 10.33 -8.32 -6.82
CA VAL A 72 10.17 -8.19 -5.38
C VAL A 72 8.71 -8.39 -5.01
N THR A 73 8.46 -9.29 -4.08
CA THR A 73 7.14 -9.45 -3.45
C THR A 73 7.09 -8.56 -2.21
N VAL A 74 6.08 -7.70 -2.15
CA VAL A 74 5.74 -6.92 -0.95
C VAL A 74 4.63 -7.65 -0.24
N THR A 75 4.89 -8.12 0.98
CA THR A 75 3.92 -8.82 1.81
C THR A 75 3.54 -7.94 2.99
N VAL A 76 2.23 -7.82 3.24
CA VAL A 76 1.67 -7.18 4.42
C VAL A 76 0.93 -8.24 5.21
N SER A 77 1.32 -8.43 6.47
CA SER A 77 0.74 -9.42 7.37
C SER A 77 0.39 -8.82 8.71
N GLY A 78 -0.78 -9.13 9.26
CA GLY A 78 -1.15 -8.80 10.63
C GLY A 78 -0.22 -9.51 11.63
N LYS A 79 0.10 -8.84 12.75
CA LYS A 79 0.86 -9.45 13.85
C LYS A 79 0.05 -10.54 14.55
N THR A 80 -1.27 -10.42 14.55
CA THR A 80 -2.22 -11.42 15.06
C THR A 80 -3.29 -11.75 14.02
N SER A 81 -4.07 -12.80 14.27
CA SER A 81 -5.23 -13.16 13.42
C SER A 81 -6.37 -12.13 13.46
N LEU A 82 -6.39 -11.25 14.47
CA LEU A 82 -7.35 -10.16 14.60
C LEU A 82 -6.94 -8.91 13.78
N ASP A 83 -5.66 -8.81 13.41
CA ASP A 83 -5.12 -7.71 12.61
C ASP A 83 -5.39 -7.95 11.13
N LYS A 84 -6.67 -7.87 10.76
CA LYS A 84 -7.11 -7.97 9.36
C LYS A 84 -6.97 -6.64 8.63
N LEU A 85 -6.58 -6.72 7.37
CA LEU A 85 -6.58 -5.59 6.45
C LEU A 85 -7.79 -5.68 5.50
N ASN A 86 -8.41 -4.53 5.28
CA ASN A 86 -9.53 -4.36 4.37
C ASN A 86 -9.13 -3.74 3.04
N GLY A 87 -8.00 -3.04 3.01
CA GLY A 87 -7.50 -2.43 1.79
C GLY A 87 -6.04 -2.03 1.90
N THR A 88 -5.39 -1.98 0.75
CA THR A 88 -4.03 -1.47 0.60
C THR A 88 -3.92 -0.58 -0.63
N LEU A 89 -2.99 0.36 -0.55
CA LEU A 89 -2.50 1.18 -1.66
C LEU A 89 -0.98 1.21 -1.53
N SER A 90 -0.26 0.95 -2.62
CA SER A 90 1.20 1.02 -2.66
C SER A 90 1.69 1.79 -3.87
N THR A 91 2.78 2.53 -3.68
CA THR A 91 3.58 3.15 -4.75
C THR A 91 5.05 2.81 -4.50
N VAL A 92 5.84 2.64 -5.55
CA VAL A 92 7.30 2.61 -5.42
C VAL A 92 7.87 3.91 -5.94
N ARG A 93 8.81 4.49 -5.19
CA ARG A 93 9.43 5.77 -5.52
C ARG A 93 10.94 5.66 -5.59
N GLY A 94 11.52 6.36 -6.56
CA GLY A 94 12.97 6.51 -6.66
C GLY A 94 13.52 7.41 -5.56
N ALA A 95 14.84 7.64 -5.59
CA ALA A 95 15.53 8.54 -4.67
C ALA A 95 15.04 10.00 -4.78
N ASP A 96 14.53 10.40 -5.95
CA ASP A 96 13.92 11.72 -6.20
C ASP A 96 12.46 11.81 -5.76
N ASN A 97 11.96 10.80 -5.04
CA ASN A 97 10.59 10.69 -4.55
C ASN A 97 9.52 10.70 -5.67
N LYS A 98 9.88 10.43 -6.92
CA LYS A 98 8.91 10.28 -8.01
C LYS A 98 8.42 8.83 -8.12
N PRO A 99 7.14 8.59 -8.49
CA PRO A 99 6.62 7.26 -8.74
C PRO A 99 7.39 6.54 -9.86
N VAL A 100 7.59 5.25 -9.68
CA VAL A 100 8.31 4.37 -10.62
C VAL A 100 7.38 3.24 -11.03
N THR A 101 7.38 2.89 -12.32
CA THR A 101 6.62 1.75 -12.86
C THR A 101 7.12 0.41 -12.30
N GLY A 102 6.41 -0.67 -12.60
CA GLY A 102 6.89 -2.03 -12.35
C GLY A 102 5.93 -2.91 -11.57
N PHE A 103 4.79 -2.40 -11.09
CA PHE A 103 3.80 -3.25 -10.44
C PHE A 103 3.24 -4.26 -11.42
N LEU A 104 3.03 -5.49 -10.93
CA LEU A 104 2.52 -6.61 -11.70
C LEU A 104 1.21 -7.09 -11.08
N THR A 105 0.25 -7.43 -11.93
CA THR A 105 -1.00 -8.11 -11.57
C THR A 105 -1.17 -9.36 -12.42
N THR A 106 -1.71 -10.41 -11.82
CA THR A 106 -2.08 -11.66 -12.46
C THR A 106 -3.60 -11.72 -12.60
N PRO A 107 -4.16 -12.35 -13.65
CA PRO A 107 -5.59 -12.60 -13.71
C PRO A 107 -6.08 -13.32 -12.45
N GLY A 108 -7.14 -12.80 -11.82
CA GLY A 108 -7.67 -13.30 -10.56
C GLY A 108 -7.11 -12.61 -9.31
N ASP A 109 -6.08 -11.77 -9.43
CA ASP A 109 -5.61 -10.97 -8.31
C ASP A 109 -6.70 -9.98 -7.89
N HIS A 110 -6.88 -9.81 -6.57
CA HIS A 110 -7.76 -8.79 -6.00
C HIS A 110 -7.10 -7.40 -6.03
N PHE A 111 -6.34 -7.10 -7.08
CA PHE A 111 -5.53 -5.90 -7.24
C PHE A 111 -5.65 -5.31 -8.64
N LYS A 112 -5.58 -3.98 -8.72
CA LYS A 112 -5.48 -3.23 -9.97
C LYS A 112 -4.31 -2.26 -9.92
N LEU A 113 -3.76 -1.98 -11.08
CA LEU A 113 -2.71 -1.00 -11.27
C LEU A 113 -3.28 0.42 -11.25
N LEU A 114 -2.45 1.35 -10.79
CA LEU A 114 -2.71 2.80 -10.82
C LEU A 114 -1.65 3.49 -11.67
N ASN A 115 -2.09 4.54 -12.35
CA ASN A 115 -1.24 5.41 -13.14
C ASN A 115 -1.05 6.71 -12.37
N CYS A 116 0.04 6.81 -11.61
CA CYS A 116 0.25 7.97 -10.75
C CYS A 116 0.82 9.14 -11.54
N THR A 117 0.31 10.34 -11.28
CA THR A 117 0.84 11.57 -11.87
C THR A 117 1.82 12.25 -10.92
N SER A 118 2.98 12.65 -11.44
CA SER A 118 3.98 13.43 -10.72
C SER A 118 4.55 14.51 -11.64
N LEU A 119 4.49 15.77 -11.22
CA LEU A 119 4.93 16.93 -12.02
C LEU A 119 4.30 16.96 -13.43
N GLY A 120 2.99 16.70 -13.52
CA GLY A 120 2.25 16.68 -14.79
C GLY A 120 2.52 15.46 -15.67
N LYS A 121 3.38 14.53 -15.26
CA LYS A 121 3.67 13.29 -16.02
C LYS A 121 2.99 12.09 -15.37
N THR A 122 2.23 11.34 -16.15
CA THR A 122 1.60 10.08 -15.75
C THR A 122 2.58 8.93 -15.93
N VAL A 123 2.82 8.16 -14.86
CA VAL A 123 3.66 6.96 -14.88
C VAL A 123 2.75 5.74 -14.83
N ILE A 124 2.77 4.92 -15.88
CA ILE A 124 1.87 3.77 -16.01
C ILE A 124 2.28 2.66 -15.05
N GLY A 125 1.32 2.06 -14.34
CA GLY A 125 1.60 0.94 -13.42
C GLY A 125 2.56 1.28 -12.28
N SER A 126 2.55 2.54 -11.84
CA SER A 126 3.42 3.05 -10.77
C SER A 126 2.79 2.97 -9.38
N GLY A 127 1.53 2.55 -9.31
CA GLY A 127 0.85 2.22 -8.06
C GLY A 127 0.04 0.95 -8.21
N ILE A 128 -0.38 0.40 -7.07
CA ILE A 128 -1.28 -0.75 -7.00
C ILE A 128 -2.24 -0.58 -5.83
N THR A 129 -3.48 -1.02 -6.00
CA THR A 129 -4.50 -1.01 -4.95
C THR A 129 -5.36 -2.26 -5.06
N HIS A 130 -6.00 -2.65 -3.96
CA HIS A 130 -7.03 -3.68 -3.97
C HIS A 130 -8.20 -3.33 -4.92
N THR A 131 -8.91 -4.33 -5.46
CA THR A 131 -10.14 -4.16 -6.27
C THR A 131 -11.43 -4.42 -5.49
N GLN A 132 -11.30 -5.05 -4.33
CA GLN A 132 -12.39 -5.39 -3.42
C GLN A 132 -11.86 -5.41 -1.98
N ARG A 133 -12.77 -5.35 -1.01
CA ARG A 133 -12.39 -5.52 0.41
C ARG A 133 -11.64 -6.83 0.59
N LEU A 134 -10.46 -6.75 1.19
CA LEU A 134 -9.57 -7.92 1.31
C LEU A 134 -9.96 -8.87 2.45
N ASP A 135 -10.43 -8.35 3.60
CA ASP A 135 -10.80 -9.09 4.82
C ASP A 135 -9.85 -10.26 5.19
N THR A 136 -8.55 -10.02 5.06
CA THR A 136 -7.50 -11.04 5.26
C THR A 136 -6.48 -10.54 6.27
N SER A 137 -5.80 -11.45 6.96
CA SER A 137 -4.64 -11.10 7.78
C SER A 137 -3.36 -10.97 6.95
N THR A 138 -3.33 -11.45 5.71
CA THR A 138 -2.13 -11.37 4.85
C THR A 138 -2.50 -11.10 3.40
N THR A 139 -1.76 -10.19 2.77
CA THR A 139 -1.82 -9.96 1.33
C THR A 139 -0.43 -9.70 0.77
N SER A 140 -0.27 -9.93 -0.53
CA SER A 140 0.99 -9.68 -1.21
C SER A 140 0.77 -9.20 -2.64
N PHE A 141 1.69 -8.36 -3.11
CA PHE A 141 1.73 -7.93 -4.51
C PHE A 141 3.17 -7.83 -4.99
N ARG A 142 3.34 -7.82 -6.32
CA ARG A 142 4.64 -7.95 -6.97
C ARG A 142 5.03 -6.66 -7.65
N TRP A 143 6.32 -6.33 -7.56
CA TRP A 143 6.92 -5.19 -8.23
C TRP A 143 8.23 -5.61 -8.87
N ARG A 144 8.43 -5.26 -10.14
CA ARG A 144 9.65 -5.51 -10.88
C ARG A 144 10.58 -4.31 -10.75
N VAL A 145 11.82 -4.57 -10.35
CA VAL A 145 12.88 -3.55 -10.33
C VAL A 145 13.15 -3.09 -11.77
N PRO A 146 13.21 -1.78 -12.05
CA PRO A 146 13.56 -1.28 -13.39
C PRO A 146 14.85 -1.89 -13.90
N HIS A 147 14.89 -2.24 -15.19
CA HIS A 147 16.08 -2.85 -15.80
C HIS A 147 17.28 -1.91 -15.87
N ASP A 148 17.04 -0.61 -15.84
CA ASP A 148 18.03 0.47 -15.80
C ASP A 148 18.38 0.93 -14.37
N ALA A 149 17.91 0.21 -13.34
CA ALA A 149 18.23 0.53 -11.96
C ALA A 149 19.75 0.44 -11.70
N VAL A 150 20.29 1.43 -11.00
CA VAL A 150 21.72 1.51 -10.68
C VAL A 150 22.02 0.67 -9.43
N ILE A 151 23.04 -0.19 -9.49
CA ILE A 151 23.49 -0.96 -8.33
C ILE A 151 23.91 -0.01 -7.19
N GLY A 152 23.48 -0.30 -5.98
CA GLY A 152 23.69 0.54 -4.80
C GLY A 152 22.65 1.66 -4.62
N SER A 153 21.75 1.87 -5.59
CA SER A 153 20.61 2.77 -5.41
C SER A 153 19.50 2.16 -4.56
N HIS A 154 18.52 2.98 -4.18
CA HIS A 154 17.41 2.57 -3.33
C HIS A 154 16.06 2.97 -3.94
N TYR A 155 15.06 2.14 -3.67
CA TYR A 155 13.66 2.44 -3.93
C TYR A 155 12.88 2.44 -2.62
N ASN A 156 11.97 3.40 -2.48
CA ASN A 156 11.08 3.50 -1.33
C ASN A 156 9.71 2.94 -1.71
N VAL A 157 9.37 1.79 -1.16
CA VAL A 157 8.02 1.22 -1.22
C VAL A 157 7.18 1.97 -0.19
N ARG A 158 6.21 2.74 -0.67
CA ARG A 158 5.27 3.53 0.12
C ARG A 158 3.95 2.82 0.20
N LEU A 159 3.48 2.53 1.41
CA LEU A 159 2.22 1.85 1.65
C LEU A 159 1.22 2.69 2.44
N THR A 160 -0.04 2.45 2.13
CA THR A 160 -1.19 2.74 2.97
C THR A 160 -1.92 1.45 3.25
N ILE A 161 -2.24 1.22 4.53
CA ILE A 161 -2.93 0.03 5.00
C ILE A 161 -4.19 0.47 5.71
N VAL A 162 -5.33 -0.10 5.29
CA VAL A 162 -6.66 0.17 5.84
C VAL A 162 -7.08 -1.05 6.64
N GLN A 163 -7.20 -0.91 7.96
CA GLN A 163 -7.77 -1.97 8.81
C GLN A 163 -9.29 -1.84 8.87
N ARG A 164 -9.82 -0.62 8.96
CA ARG A 164 -11.26 -0.30 8.87
C ARG A 164 -11.41 1.04 8.15
N ALA A 165 -12.62 1.38 7.72
CA ALA A 165 -12.86 2.68 7.07
C ALA A 165 -12.35 3.85 7.93
N ASP A 166 -12.57 3.83 9.24
CA ASP A 166 -12.10 4.90 10.12
C ASP A 166 -10.64 4.75 10.61
N THR A 167 -10.00 3.61 10.34
CA THR A 167 -8.73 3.20 10.94
C THR A 167 -7.73 2.76 9.85
N PHE A 168 -6.79 3.64 9.52
CA PHE A 168 -5.80 3.41 8.47
C PHE A 168 -4.47 4.11 8.76
N TRP A 169 -3.38 3.62 8.17
CA TRP A 169 -2.04 4.22 8.26
C TRP A 169 -1.57 4.58 6.87
N VAL A 170 -0.95 5.76 6.72
CA VAL A 170 -0.47 6.28 5.43
C VAL A 170 1.04 6.49 5.44
N GLY A 171 1.66 6.44 4.26
CA GLY A 171 3.04 6.86 4.08
C GLY A 171 4.06 5.96 4.79
N ILE A 172 3.71 4.69 5.03
CA ILE A 172 4.64 3.72 5.61
C ILE A 172 5.71 3.43 4.56
N ASN A 173 6.97 3.61 4.92
CA ASN A 173 8.08 3.42 3.99
C ASN A 173 8.82 2.12 4.32
N ASN A 174 9.13 1.35 3.28
CA ASN A 174 10.09 0.26 3.34
C ASN A 174 11.10 0.44 2.20
N THR A 175 12.39 0.22 2.47
CA THR A 175 13.46 0.54 1.53
C THR A 175 13.99 -0.74 0.90
N LEU A 176 13.90 -0.82 -0.42
CA LEU A 176 14.58 -1.83 -1.22
C LEU A 176 15.95 -1.30 -1.66
N THR A 177 16.99 -2.10 -1.50
CA THR A 177 18.32 -1.77 -2.05
C THR A 177 18.56 -2.53 -3.34
N VAL A 178 19.02 -1.83 -4.37
CA VAL A 178 19.39 -2.46 -5.65
C VAL A 178 20.78 -3.08 -5.52
N GLY A 179 20.88 -4.38 -5.73
CA GLY A 179 22.12 -5.13 -5.59
C GLY A 179 21.87 -6.62 -5.39
N GLN A 180 22.96 -7.38 -5.34
CA GLN A 180 22.85 -8.81 -5.09
C GLN A 180 22.16 -9.08 -3.75
N PRO A 181 21.20 -10.02 -3.70
CA PRO A 181 20.70 -10.55 -2.44
C PRO A 181 21.87 -10.96 -1.56
N ALA A 182 21.78 -10.68 -0.25
CA ALA A 182 22.80 -11.16 0.68
C ALA A 182 22.93 -12.67 0.47
N ARG A 183 24.09 -13.13 -0.03
CA ARG A 183 24.35 -14.56 -0.15
C ARG A 183 24.26 -15.09 1.27
N THR A 184 23.25 -15.91 1.57
CA THR A 184 23.27 -16.76 2.75
C THR A 184 24.53 -17.58 2.61
N SER A 185 25.58 -17.20 3.33
CA SER A 185 26.83 -17.95 3.31
C SER A 185 26.48 -19.35 3.76
N LYS A 186 26.43 -20.29 2.82
CA LYS A 186 26.43 -21.72 3.11
C LYS A 186 27.55 -21.94 4.14
N PRO A 187 27.31 -22.59 5.29
CA PRO A 187 28.36 -22.88 6.24
C PRO A 187 29.50 -23.54 5.46
N LEU A 188 30.70 -22.98 5.59
CA LEU A 188 31.91 -23.56 5.02
C LEU A 188 32.06 -24.93 5.69
N THR A 189 31.63 -26.00 5.04
CA THR A 189 31.99 -27.36 5.43
C THR A 189 33.48 -27.48 5.14
N THR A 190 34.27 -27.21 6.16
CA THR A 190 35.66 -27.63 6.25
C THR A 190 35.69 -29.13 6.01
N SER A 191 36.10 -29.54 4.81
CA SER A 191 36.40 -30.94 4.49
C SER A 191 37.66 -31.31 5.24
N THR A 192 37.49 -31.84 6.45
CA THR A 192 38.55 -32.44 7.24
C THR A 192 38.94 -33.77 6.61
N ASN A 193 39.85 -33.74 5.63
CA ASN A 193 40.58 -34.95 5.26
C ASN A 193 41.66 -35.17 6.31
N ALA A 194 41.37 -36.07 7.25
CA ALA A 194 42.36 -36.71 8.10
C ALA A 194 43.23 -37.64 7.23
N GLY A 195 44.55 -37.54 7.39
CA GLY A 195 45.48 -38.58 6.94
C GLY A 195 46.74 -38.08 6.24
N SER A 196 47.71 -37.57 7.00
CA SER A 196 49.06 -38.16 7.07
C SER A 196 49.99 -37.30 7.91
N ALA A 197 50.55 -37.94 8.93
CA ALA A 197 51.63 -37.43 9.75
C ALA A 197 52.91 -37.27 8.90
N SER A 198 53.61 -36.17 9.09
CA SER A 198 55.07 -36.18 9.09
C SER A 198 55.59 -35.03 9.94
N SER A 199 56.29 -35.43 10.97
CA SER A 199 57.08 -34.64 11.90
C SER A 199 58.15 -33.82 11.18
N ASN A 200 58.27 -32.53 11.50
CA ASN A 200 59.60 -31.94 11.66
C ASN A 200 59.62 -30.76 12.64
N THR A 201 60.43 -30.98 13.67
CA THR A 201 61.07 -30.07 14.62
C THR A 201 61.66 -28.82 13.97
N GLY A 202 61.54 -27.66 14.62
CA GLY A 202 62.40 -26.52 14.29
C GLY A 202 61.94 -25.12 14.72
N ASN A 203 62.13 -24.82 16.00
CA ASN A 203 62.78 -23.59 16.52
C ASN A 203 62.12 -22.19 16.44
N ALA A 204 62.06 -21.59 17.63
CA ALA A 204 62.39 -20.20 17.99
C ALA A 204 61.52 -19.00 17.54
N SER A 205 60.88 -18.40 18.56
CA SER A 205 61.11 -17.01 19.03
C SER A 205 60.90 -15.84 18.07
N ARG A 206 59.83 -15.04 18.31
CA ARG A 206 59.95 -13.61 18.68
C ARG A 206 58.59 -12.92 18.92
N VAL A 207 58.47 -12.34 20.11
CA VAL A 207 57.64 -11.17 20.51
C VAL A 207 58.38 -9.91 20.03
N PRO A 208 57.74 -8.83 19.52
CA PRO A 208 57.16 -7.73 20.34
C PRO A 208 55.82 -7.17 19.78
N SER A 209 54.83 -6.76 20.60
CA SER A 209 54.75 -5.55 21.45
C SER A 209 54.87 -4.22 20.69
N GLY A 210 53.75 -3.51 20.57
CA GLY A 210 53.62 -2.08 20.22
C GLY A 210 52.12 -1.73 20.11
N ALA A 211 51.45 -1.17 21.12
CA ALA A 211 51.57 0.16 21.74
C ALA A 211 51.12 1.33 20.83
N GLY A 212 50.04 2.01 21.25
CA GLY A 212 49.91 3.47 21.13
C GLY A 212 48.82 4.04 20.22
N GLY A 213 48.01 4.96 20.77
CA GLY A 213 47.29 6.01 20.04
C GLY A 213 45.76 5.91 20.08
N THR A 214 45.05 6.22 21.18
CA THR A 214 44.56 7.55 21.58
C THR A 214 44.19 8.51 20.44
N GLY A 215 42.91 8.87 20.36
CA GLY A 215 42.43 9.92 19.45
C GLY A 215 40.91 10.13 19.49
N SER A 216 40.39 10.61 20.62
CA SER A 216 39.06 11.23 20.69
C SER A 216 39.03 12.50 19.86
N ALA A 217 38.02 12.65 19.00
CA ALA A 217 37.56 13.96 18.55
C ALA A 217 36.03 13.94 18.44
N ALA A 218 35.40 14.43 19.51
CA ALA A 218 34.00 14.82 19.54
C ALA A 218 33.83 16.07 18.68
N ALA A 219 32.98 16.01 17.64
CA ALA A 219 32.47 17.18 16.95
C ALA A 219 30.99 17.33 17.29
N LYS A 220 30.73 18.26 18.21
CA LYS A 220 29.43 18.75 18.65
C LYS A 220 29.02 19.89 17.70
N SER A 221 27.90 19.76 17.02
CA SER A 221 27.29 20.82 16.18
C SER A 221 25.77 20.61 16.25
N SER A 222 25.10 21.09 17.30
CA SER A 222 24.62 22.46 17.52
C SER A 222 23.75 23.02 16.37
N SER A 223 22.45 22.82 16.53
CA SER A 223 21.39 23.83 16.42
C SER A 223 21.33 24.73 15.18
N ARG A 224 20.30 24.52 14.33
CA ARG A 224 19.41 25.61 13.91
C ARG A 224 18.07 25.05 13.41
N MET A 225 17.07 25.04 14.31
CA MET A 225 15.66 24.98 13.91
C MET A 225 15.32 26.35 13.33
N GLU A 226 15.10 26.41 12.03
CA GLU A 226 14.49 27.57 11.39
C GLU A 226 13.03 27.22 11.06
N ALA A 227 12.12 27.79 11.84
CA ALA A 227 10.68 27.74 11.60
C ALA A 227 10.31 28.74 10.50
N ARG A 228 9.50 28.32 9.53
CA ARG A 228 8.80 29.21 8.59
C ARG A 228 7.51 28.53 8.07
N PRO A 229 6.54 29.30 7.55
CA PRO A 229 5.21 29.34 8.13
C PRO A 229 4.18 28.58 7.30
N SER A 230 3.10 28.17 7.97
CA SER A 230 1.83 27.77 7.38
C SER A 230 1.32 28.79 6.37
N SER A 231 1.13 28.36 5.12
CA SER A 231 0.23 29.02 4.17
C SER A 231 -0.99 28.11 3.98
N THR A 232 -2.09 28.47 4.63
CA THR A 232 -3.44 27.97 4.37
C THR A 232 -3.90 28.49 3.01
N ALA A 233 -3.84 27.64 1.99
CA ALA A 233 -4.58 27.85 0.76
C ALA A 233 -5.88 27.02 0.87
N ALA A 234 -7.00 27.72 1.06
CA ALA A 234 -8.33 27.16 0.90
C ALA A 234 -8.51 26.83 -0.58
N LEU A 235 -8.68 25.54 -0.91
CA LEU A 235 -9.06 25.11 -2.25
C LEU A 235 -10.56 24.81 -2.23
N GLU A 236 -11.27 25.64 -2.98
CA GLU A 236 -12.70 25.58 -3.27
C GLU A 236 -13.01 24.29 -4.05
N LEU A 237 -13.86 23.44 -3.47
CA LEU A 237 -14.35 22.21 -4.10
C LEU A 237 -15.64 22.55 -4.85
N GLN A 238 -15.52 22.76 -6.17
CA GLN A 238 -16.68 22.70 -7.05
C GLN A 238 -17.13 21.23 -7.18
N HIS A 239 -18.25 20.92 -6.56
CA HIS A 239 -18.97 19.67 -6.67
C HIS A 239 -19.87 19.76 -7.92
N SER A 240 -19.47 19.17 -9.06
CA SER A 240 -20.40 18.96 -10.17
C SER A 240 -21.15 17.64 -9.97
N SER A 241 -22.40 17.76 -9.55
CA SER A 241 -23.36 16.65 -9.44
C SER A 241 -23.93 16.31 -10.82
N GLU A 242 -23.45 15.21 -11.39
CA GLU A 242 -24.01 14.54 -12.58
C GLU A 242 -24.87 13.34 -12.11
N SER A 243 -25.83 13.57 -11.20
CA SER A 243 -26.71 12.51 -10.67
C SER A 243 -28.18 12.64 -11.09
N ASN A 244 -28.48 13.46 -12.11
CA ASN A 244 -29.87 13.75 -12.49
C ASN A 244 -30.47 12.82 -13.55
N LEU A 245 -29.73 11.88 -14.15
CA LEU A 245 -30.27 11.10 -15.27
C LEU A 245 -31.16 9.90 -14.85
N ILE A 246 -30.98 9.37 -13.64
CA ILE A 246 -31.72 8.18 -13.19
C ILE A 246 -33.11 8.52 -12.62
N VAL A 247 -33.31 9.75 -12.13
CA VAL A 247 -34.60 10.19 -11.56
C VAL A 247 -35.67 10.40 -12.64
N PHE A 248 -35.30 10.76 -13.87
CA PHE A 248 -36.27 10.98 -14.95
C PHE A 248 -36.89 9.70 -15.51
N ILE A 249 -36.21 8.54 -15.42
CA ILE A 249 -36.73 7.28 -15.98
C ILE A 249 -37.82 6.69 -15.08
N LEU A 250 -37.72 6.86 -13.76
CA LEU A 250 -38.74 6.35 -12.82
C LEU A 250 -40.01 7.22 -12.76
N CYS A 251 -39.92 8.52 -13.08
CA CYS A 251 -41.09 9.39 -13.09
C CYS A 251 -41.97 9.22 -14.35
N GLY A 252 -41.40 8.75 -15.47
CA GLY A 252 -42.13 8.55 -16.73
C GLY A 252 -43.03 7.31 -16.77
N LEU A 253 -42.76 6.29 -15.96
CA LEU A 253 -43.53 5.04 -15.95
C LEU A 253 -44.82 5.11 -15.10
N LEU A 254 -44.94 6.09 -14.20
CA LEU A 254 -46.12 6.26 -13.35
C LEU A 254 -47.24 7.10 -13.99
N VAL A 255 -46.97 7.83 -15.08
CA VAL A 255 -47.99 8.69 -15.73
C VAL A 255 -48.82 7.96 -16.79
N ASN A 256 -48.40 6.78 -17.28
CA ASN A 256 -49.10 6.07 -18.35
C ASN A 256 -50.18 5.06 -17.92
N TYR A 257 -50.48 4.93 -16.62
CA TYR A 257 -51.43 3.92 -16.13
C TYR A 257 -52.85 4.43 -15.82
N GLN A 258 -53.24 5.65 -16.23
CA GLN A 258 -54.54 6.23 -15.85
C GLN A 258 -55.41 6.77 -17.00
N LEU A 259 -55.27 6.27 -18.23
CA LEU A 259 -56.21 6.66 -19.30
C LEU A 259 -56.57 5.47 -20.22
N THR A 260 -57.46 4.60 -19.74
CA THR A 260 -58.37 3.83 -20.62
C THR A 260 -59.81 4.09 -20.19
N PRO A 261 -60.59 4.91 -20.93
CA PRO A 261 -62.02 5.00 -20.72
C PRO A 261 -62.70 3.77 -21.31
N ASN A 262 -63.50 3.12 -20.48
CA ASN A 262 -64.35 1.98 -20.84
C ASN A 262 -65.44 2.46 -21.81
N ARG A 263 -65.51 1.88 -23.00
CA ARG A 263 -66.69 1.94 -23.88
C ARG A 263 -66.86 0.61 -24.60
#